data_AF-A0A328B663-F1
#
_entry.id   AF-A0A328B663-F1
#
_cell.length_a   1.000
_cell.length_b   1.000
_cell.length_c   1.000
_cell.angle_alpha   90.00
_cell.angle_beta   90.00
_cell.angle_gamma   90.00
#
_symmetry.space_group_name_H-M   'P 1'
#
loop_
_entity.id
_entity.type
_entity.pdbx_description
1 polymer ?
#
loop_
_entity_poly.entity_id
_entity_poly.type
_entity_poly.pdbx_seq_one_letter_code
_entity_poly.pdbx_strand_id
1 'polypeptide(L)'
;MAASLARLLPDPALAIPYDEARRYVQLRLRSLPHGGLRATCNAFGFPYTTSVGLKTGSLQREEYRLVQKHLRVFGFETELVRLPVGGQLCEHYLFSDAALLATLREQLAAHEQLVS
;
A
#
# COMPACT_ATOMS: atom_id res chain seq x y z
N MET A 1 -6.82 36.10 2.47
CA MET A 1 -5.54 35.45 2.14
C MET A 1 -5.45 34.03 2.71
N ALA A 2 -6.41 33.14 2.43
CA ALA A 2 -6.42 31.75 2.96
C ALA A 2 -6.04 30.68 1.91
N ALA A 3 -5.90 31.06 0.64
CA ALA A 3 -5.76 30.12 -0.48
C ALA A 3 -4.34 29.51 -0.64
N SER A 4 -3.34 29.98 0.11
CA SER A 4 -1.94 29.60 -0.11
C SER A 4 -1.44 28.44 0.76
N LEU A 5 -2.11 28.11 1.87
CA LEU A 5 -1.72 27.00 2.76
C LEU A 5 -2.31 25.64 2.35
N ALA A 6 -3.43 25.64 1.61
CA ALA A 6 -4.05 24.40 1.12
C ALA A 6 -3.13 23.61 0.16
N ARG A 7 -2.18 24.27 -0.50
CA ARG A 7 -1.18 23.62 -1.38
C ARG A 7 -0.05 22.92 -0.62
N LEU A 8 0.06 23.09 0.70
CA LEU A 8 1.11 22.50 1.52
C LEU A 8 0.64 21.29 2.34
N LEU A 9 -0.68 21.05 2.37
CA LEU A 9 -1.25 19.90 3.06
C LEU A 9 -1.41 18.74 2.08
N PRO A 10 -1.05 17.50 2.47
CA PRO A 10 -1.32 16.31 1.66
C PRO A 10 -2.80 16.26 1.28
N ASP A 11 -3.10 16.02 0.00
CA ASP A 11 -4.48 15.84 -0.45
C ASP A 11 -5.00 14.49 0.08
N PRO A 12 -5.96 14.46 1.02
CA PRO A 12 -6.48 13.22 1.56
C PRO A 12 -7.21 12.37 0.49
N ALA A 13 -7.67 12.96 -0.61
CA ALA A 13 -8.28 12.21 -1.71
C ALA A 13 -7.27 11.31 -2.45
N LEU A 14 -5.98 11.65 -2.37
CA LEU A 14 -4.87 10.88 -2.93
C LEU A 14 -4.26 9.88 -1.92
N ALA A 15 -4.84 9.75 -0.74
CA ALA A 15 -4.31 8.88 0.31
C ALA A 15 -5.19 7.66 0.54
N ILE A 16 -4.57 6.52 0.86
CA ILE A 16 -5.27 5.30 1.28
C ILE A 16 -4.78 4.82 2.65
N PRO A 17 -5.67 4.23 3.46
CA PRO A 17 -5.30 3.67 4.76
C PRO A 17 -4.48 2.39 4.63
N TYR A 18 -3.90 1.95 5.76
CA TYR A 18 -3.12 0.71 5.84
C TYR A 18 -3.81 -0.51 5.24
N ASP A 19 -5.08 -0.72 5.60
CA ASP A 19 -5.81 -1.93 5.21
C ASP A 19 -6.08 -2.05 3.71
N GLU A 20 -6.28 -0.95 3.01
CA GLU A 20 -6.47 -0.93 1.55
C GLU A 20 -5.16 -1.29 0.83
N ALA A 21 -4.07 -0.60 1.20
CA ALA A 21 -2.73 -0.88 0.68
C ALA A 21 -2.28 -2.32 0.99
N ARG A 22 -2.53 -2.80 2.21
CA ARG A 22 -2.19 -4.16 2.64
C ARG A 22 -2.91 -5.20 1.78
N ARG A 23 -4.21 -5.04 1.55
CA ARG A 23 -5.01 -5.95 0.73
C ARG A 23 -4.47 -6.05 -0.69
N TYR A 24 -4.17 -4.90 -1.29
CA TYR A 24 -3.56 -4.84 -2.61
C TYR A 24 -2.20 -5.55 -2.65
N VAL A 25 -1.31 -5.28 -1.69
CA VAL A 25 0.00 -5.96 -1.62
C VAL A 25 -0.16 -7.47 -1.42
N GLN A 26 -1.08 -7.90 -0.54
CA GLN A 26 -1.37 -9.31 -0.30
C GLN A 26 -1.78 -10.05 -1.57
N LEU A 27 -2.70 -9.47 -2.33
CA LEU A 27 -3.14 -9.95 -3.62
C LEU A 27 -1.95 -10.14 -4.55
N ARG A 28 -1.13 -9.09 -4.75
CA ARG A 28 0.03 -9.14 -5.65
C ARG A 28 1.03 -10.22 -5.23
N LEU A 29 1.27 -10.39 -3.92
CA LEU A 29 2.16 -11.43 -3.39
C LEU A 29 1.59 -12.86 -3.55
N ARG A 30 0.27 -13.01 -3.56
CA ARG A 30 -0.41 -14.29 -3.83
C ARG A 30 -0.37 -14.67 -5.31
N SER A 31 -0.43 -13.67 -6.20
CA SER A 31 -0.34 -13.86 -7.66
C SER A 31 1.07 -14.12 -8.17
N LEU A 32 2.11 -14.01 -7.34
CA LEU A 32 3.48 -14.35 -7.75
C LEU A 32 3.60 -15.85 -8.08
N PRO A 33 4.39 -16.23 -9.10
CA PRO A 33 4.66 -17.63 -9.41
C PRO A 33 5.37 -18.32 -8.24
N HIS A 34 5.41 -19.66 -8.27
CA HIS A 34 6.09 -20.44 -7.24
C HIS A 34 7.54 -19.97 -7.07
N GLY A 35 7.96 -19.74 -5.82
CA GLY A 35 9.28 -19.18 -5.49
C GLY A 35 9.43 -17.66 -5.72
N GLY A 36 8.49 -16.99 -6.39
CA GLY A 36 8.56 -15.57 -6.73
C GLY A 36 8.72 -14.66 -5.51
N LEU A 37 8.00 -14.95 -4.42
CA LEU A 37 8.13 -14.19 -3.17
C LEU A 37 9.56 -14.21 -2.63
N ARG A 38 10.21 -15.38 -2.62
CA ARG A 38 11.59 -15.53 -2.13
C ARG A 38 12.57 -14.77 -3.02
N ALA A 39 12.40 -14.85 -4.34
CA ALA A 39 13.20 -14.10 -5.31
C ALA A 39 13.07 -12.59 -5.08
N THR A 40 11.84 -12.08 -4.94
CA THR A 40 11.59 -10.66 -4.63
C THR A 40 12.25 -10.23 -3.32
N CYS A 41 12.10 -11.03 -2.26
CA CYS A 41 12.70 -10.69 -0.97
C CYS A 41 14.23 -10.63 -1.05
N ASN A 42 14.86 -11.56 -1.78
CA ASN A 42 16.31 -11.54 -1.98
C ASN A 42 16.77 -10.35 -2.82
N ALA A 43 16.05 -10.03 -3.90
CA ALA A 43 16.41 -8.95 -4.81
C ALA A 43 16.36 -7.56 -4.14
N PHE A 44 15.37 -7.33 -3.27
CA PHE A 44 15.14 -6.03 -2.64
C PHE A 44 15.50 -5.99 -1.15
N GLY A 45 16.08 -7.06 -0.60
CA GLY A 45 16.47 -7.15 0.80
C GLY A 45 15.29 -7.09 1.79
N PHE A 46 14.15 -7.67 1.42
CA PHE A 46 12.97 -7.69 2.29
C PHE A 46 13.03 -8.86 3.29
N PRO A 47 12.51 -8.67 4.52
CA PRO A 47 12.45 -9.75 5.51
C PRO A 47 11.46 -10.82 5.03
N TYR A 48 11.98 -12.00 4.69
CA TYR A 48 11.19 -13.07 4.08
C TYR A 48 10.04 -13.56 4.97
N THR A 49 10.29 -13.77 6.27
CA THR A 49 9.26 -14.23 7.23
C THR A 49 8.12 -13.23 7.37
N THR A 50 8.43 -11.94 7.49
CA THR A 50 7.43 -10.87 7.54
C THR A 50 6.68 -10.75 6.21
N SER A 51 7.34 -10.95 5.07
CA SER A 51 6.70 -10.90 3.75
C SER A 51 5.78 -12.10 3.51
N VAL A 52 6.12 -13.28 4.02
CA VAL A 52 5.22 -14.44 4.09
C VAL A 52 4.02 -14.12 4.97
N GLY A 53 4.24 -13.61 6.18
CA GLY A 53 3.17 -13.22 7.09
C GLY A 53 2.25 -12.16 6.49
N LEU A 54 2.82 -11.21 5.72
CA LEU A 54 2.06 -10.23 4.96
C LEU A 54 1.17 -10.96 3.94
N LYS A 55 1.73 -11.79 3.06
CA LYS A 55 1.01 -12.58 2.05
C LYS A 55 -0.14 -13.41 2.64
N THR A 56 0.06 -14.05 3.79
CA THR A 56 -0.93 -14.93 4.43
C THR A 56 -1.92 -14.18 5.30
N GLY A 57 -1.62 -12.93 5.69
CA GLY A 57 -2.45 -12.17 6.64
C GLY A 57 -2.22 -12.55 8.10
N SER A 58 -1.09 -13.18 8.44
CA SER A 58 -0.78 -13.65 9.80
C SER A 58 0.11 -12.70 10.61
N LEU A 59 0.33 -11.47 10.12
CA LEU A 59 1.08 -10.44 10.84
C LEU A 59 0.38 -10.06 12.15
N GLN A 60 1.15 -9.95 13.23
CA GLN A 60 0.64 -9.56 14.56
C GLN A 60 0.58 -8.03 14.75
N ARG A 61 1.18 -7.28 13.83
CA ARG A 61 1.23 -5.81 13.85
C ARG A 61 1.25 -5.26 12.44
N GLU A 62 0.99 -3.97 12.32
CA GLU A 62 1.05 -3.25 11.06
C GLU A 62 2.52 -3.03 10.64
N GLU A 63 2.83 -3.35 9.39
CA GLU A 63 4.18 -3.25 8.82
C GLU A 63 4.17 -2.19 7.71
N TYR A 64 3.89 -0.94 8.08
CA TYR A 64 3.68 0.18 7.15
C TYR A 64 4.79 0.34 6.11
N ARG A 65 6.05 0.34 6.57
CA ARG A 65 7.21 0.50 5.68
C ARG A 65 7.42 -0.69 4.75
N LEU A 66 7.06 -1.91 5.17
CA LEU A 66 7.18 -3.09 4.32
C LEU A 66 6.11 -3.07 3.21
N VAL A 67 4.89 -2.70 3.56
CA VAL A 67 3.81 -2.50 2.59
C VAL A 67 4.19 -1.40 1.58
N GLN A 68 4.71 -0.26 2.04
CA GLN A 68 5.22 0.81 1.16
C GLN A 68 6.29 0.31 0.18
N LYS A 69 7.26 -0.48 0.67
CA LYS A 69 8.32 -1.06 -0.16
C LYS A 69 7.76 -2.00 -1.23
N HIS A 70 6.75 -2.80 -0.89
CA HIS A 70 6.06 -3.65 -1.86
C HIS A 70 5.26 -2.84 -2.88
N LEU A 71 4.54 -1.79 -2.45
CA LEU A 71 3.85 -0.88 -3.36
C LEU A 71 4.82 -0.31 -4.41
N ARG A 72 5.99 0.17 -3.98
CA ARG A 72 7.06 0.63 -4.88
C ARG A 72 7.48 -0.43 -5.89
N VAL A 73 7.77 -1.65 -5.44
CA VAL A 73 8.13 -2.77 -6.33
C VAL A 73 7.03 -3.08 -7.36
N PHE A 74 5.77 -2.84 -7.01
CA PHE A 74 4.63 -3.00 -7.91
C PHE A 74 4.33 -1.78 -8.78
N GLY A 75 5.17 -0.73 -8.73
CA GLY A 75 5.06 0.47 -9.56
C GLY A 75 4.28 1.62 -8.93
N PHE A 76 3.99 1.57 -7.62
CA PHE A 76 3.26 2.62 -6.91
C PHE A 76 4.19 3.37 -5.97
N GLU A 77 4.65 4.54 -6.41
CA GLU A 77 5.36 5.46 -5.53
C GLU A 77 4.37 6.12 -4.57
N THR A 78 4.70 6.06 -3.28
CA THR A 78 3.87 6.59 -2.20
C THR A 78 4.71 7.20 -1.10
N GLU A 79 4.15 8.18 -0.41
CA GLU A 79 4.70 8.75 0.82
C GLU A 79 3.88 8.33 2.04
N LEU A 80 4.53 8.06 3.16
CA LEU A 80 3.85 7.82 4.43
C LEU A 80 3.53 9.16 5.09
N VAL A 81 2.25 9.49 5.16
CA VAL A 81 1.75 10.73 5.79
C VAL A 81 0.83 10.40 6.96
N ARG A 82 0.64 11.37 7.86
CA ARG A 82 -0.33 11.26 8.95
C ARG A 82 -1.51 12.18 8.67
N LEU A 83 -2.70 11.61 8.61
CA LEU A 83 -3.94 12.34 8.35
C LEU A 83 -4.90 12.20 9.53
N PRO A 84 -5.64 13.26 9.88
CA PRO A 84 -6.66 13.18 10.92
C PRO A 84 -7.88 12.40 10.43
N VAL A 85 -8.17 11.26 11.06
CA VAL A 85 -9.35 10.42 10.82
C VAL A 85 -10.09 10.26 12.14
N GLY A 86 -11.33 10.73 12.22
CA GLY A 86 -12.14 10.62 13.44
C GLY A 86 -11.51 11.29 14.68
N GLY A 87 -10.67 12.32 14.50
CA GLY A 87 -9.96 13.00 15.59
C GLY A 87 -8.63 12.36 16.01
N GLN A 88 -8.20 11.28 15.36
CA GLN A 88 -6.89 10.64 15.59
C GLN A 88 -6.00 10.79 14.37
N LEU A 89 -4.68 10.94 14.57
CA LEU A 89 -3.70 10.95 13.48
C LEU A 89 -3.34 9.51 13.11
N CYS A 90 -3.69 9.10 11.89
CA CYS A 90 -3.44 7.76 11.37
C CYS A 90 -2.49 7.78 10.17
N GLU A 91 -1.64 6.76 10.04
CA GLU A 91 -0.71 6.62 8.92
C GLU A 91 -1.44 6.20 7.63
N HIS A 92 -1.13 6.89 6.53
CA HIS A 92 -1.69 6.67 5.21
C HIS A 92 -0.59 6.66 4.15
N TYR A 93 -0.88 6.05 3.00
CA TYR A 93 -0.03 6.11 1.82
C TYR A 93 -0.60 7.16 0.86
N LEU A 94 0.13 8.26 0.70
CA LEU A 94 -0.18 9.32 -0.25
C LEU A 94 0.42 8.98 -1.61
N PHE A 95 -0.39 9.00 -2.66
CA PHE A 95 0.04 8.81 -4.04
C PHE A 95 0.46 10.14 -4.67
N SER A 96 1.39 10.08 -5.62
CA SER A 96 1.85 11.28 -6.36
C SER A 96 0.76 11.89 -7.25
N ASP A 97 -0.18 11.07 -7.71
CA ASP A 97 -1.28 11.50 -8.57
C ASP A 97 -2.49 10.56 -8.48
N ALA A 98 -3.63 11.07 -8.96
CA ALA A 98 -4.90 10.36 -8.94
C ALA A 98 -4.94 9.14 -9.89
N ALA A 99 -4.14 9.13 -10.96
CA ALA A 99 -4.15 8.05 -11.95
C ALA A 99 -3.52 6.77 -11.39
N LEU A 100 -2.42 6.89 -10.62
CA LEU A 100 -1.83 5.77 -9.91
C LEU A 100 -2.78 5.19 -8.85
N LEU A 101 -3.45 6.07 -8.09
CA LEU A 101 -4.43 5.63 -7.11
C LEU A 101 -5.63 4.92 -7.78
N ALA A 102 -6.15 5.47 -8.87
CA ALA A 102 -7.23 4.86 -9.64
C ALA A 102 -6.81 3.48 -10.17
N THR A 103 -5.61 3.38 -10.75
CA THR A 103 -5.05 2.12 -11.26
C THR A 103 -4.97 1.06 -10.16
N LEU A 104 -4.50 1.42 -8.96
CA LEU A 104 -4.44 0.49 -7.83
C LEU A 104 -5.84 0.00 -7.44
N ARG A 105 -6.80 0.91 -7.32
CA ARG A 105 -8.18 0.60 -6.92
C ARG A 105 -8.90 -0.26 -7.95
N GLU A 106 -8.71 0.02 -9.25
CA GLU A 106 -9.22 -0.80 -10.34
C GLU A 106 -8.64 -2.22 -10.27
N GLN A 107 -7.33 -2.35 -10.09
CA GLN A 107 -6.68 -3.67 -9.95
C GLN A 107 -7.16 -4.43 -8.71
N LEU A 108 -7.38 -3.75 -7.59
CA LEU A 108 -7.91 -4.35 -6.37
C LEU A 108 -9.34 -4.84 -6.58
N ALA A 109 -10.22 -3.98 -7.11
CA ALA A 109 -11.63 -4.31 -7.34
C ALA A 109 -11.81 -5.45 -8.35
N ALA A 110 -11.05 -5.45 -9.44
CA ALA A 110 -11.09 -6.52 -10.45
C ALA A 110 -10.75 -7.90 -9.85
N HIS A 111 -9.84 -7.94 -8.87
CA HIS A 111 -9.50 -9.20 -8.22
C HIS A 111 -10.52 -9.62 -7.16
N GLU A 112 -11.06 -8.66 -6.39
CA GLU A 112 -12.13 -8.95 -5.41
C GLU A 112 -13.36 -9.57 -6.10
N GLN A 113 -13.66 -9.17 -7.34
CA GLN A 113 -14.73 -9.78 -8.15
C GLN A 113 -14.43 -11.21 -8.62
N LEU A 114 -13.15 -11.58 -8.79
CA LEU A 114 -12.76 -12.92 -9.25
C LEU A 114 -12.70 -13.97 -8.14
N VAL A 115 -12.64 -13.52 -6.88
CA VAL A 115 -12.54 -14.39 -5.68
C VAL A 115 -13.90 -14.52 -4.98
N SER A 116 -14.89 -13.72 -5.38
CA SER A 116 -16.26 -13.73 -4.87
C SER A 116 -17.17 -14.69 -5.63
#